data_AF-A0A7X0KK63-F1
#
_entry.id   AF-A0A7X0KK63-F1
#
_cell.length_a   1.000
_cell.length_b   1.000
_cell.length_c   1.000
_cell.angle_alpha   90.00
_cell.angle_beta   90.00
_cell.angle_gamma   90.00
#
_symmetry.space_group_name_H-M   'P 1'
#
loop_
_entity.id
_entity.type
_entity.pdbx_description
1 polymer ?
#
loop_
_entity_poly.entity_id
_entity_poly.type
_entity_poly.pdbx_seq_one_letter_code
_entity_poly.pdbx_strand_id
1 'polypeptide(L)' 'MQTQLTSDEQSKDEFFQQLAQLSEEMVTKHGKDFSMGALVLAARWIAENRIGENRAGEAKSN' A
#
# COMPACT_ATOMS: atom_id res chain seq x y z
N MET A 1 1.42 10.85 -31.47
CA MET A 1 2.35 9.85 -30.91
C MET A 1 1.57 9.05 -29.89
N GLN A 2 1.29 7.79 -30.19
CA GLN A 2 0.46 6.93 -29.34
C GLN A 2 1.40 6.27 -28.34
N THR A 3 1.50 6.85 -27.14
CA THR A 3 2.25 6.28 -26.01
C THR A 3 1.51 5.01 -25.59
N GLN A 4 1.87 3.88 -26.19
CA GLN A 4 1.49 2.57 -25.68
C GLN A 4 2.08 2.49 -24.28
N LEU A 5 1.21 2.50 -23.26
CA LEU A 5 1.60 2.26 -21.89
C LEU A 5 2.40 0.95 -21.87
N THR A 6 3.67 1.05 -21.51
CA THR A 6 4.53 -0.12 -21.33
C THR A 6 3.89 -1.03 -20.29
N SER A 7 4.12 -2.34 -20.35
CA SER A 7 3.52 -3.29 -19.39
C SER A 7 3.79 -2.91 -17.93
N ASP A 8 4.90 -2.22 -17.67
CA ASP A 8 5.27 -1.65 -16.37
C ASP A 8 4.37 -0.49 -15.94
N GLU A 9 3.94 0.35 -16.87
CA GLU A 9 3.01 1.45 -16.59
C GLU A 9 1.60 0.92 -16.34
N GLN A 10 1.15 -0.09 -17.09
CA GLN A 10 -0.14 -0.75 -16.85
C GLN A 10 -0.18 -1.40 -15.46
N SER A 11 0.88 -2.11 -15.09
CA SER A 11 0.97 -2.73 -13.77
C SER A 11 0.94 -1.69 -12.65
N LYS A 12 1.62 -0.55 -12.82
CA LYS A 12 1.60 0.55 -11.84
C LYS A 12 0.20 1.15 -11.71
N ASP A 13 -0.48 1.40 -12.82
CA ASP A 13 -1.84 1.95 -12.83
C ASP A 13 -2.84 1.00 -12.13
N GLU A 14 -2.71 -0.31 -12.32
CA GLU A 14 -3.52 -1.31 -11.60
C GLU A 14 -3.32 -1.22 -10.08
N PHE A 15 -2.07 -1.09 -9.61
CA PHE A 15 -1.79 -0.90 -8.19
C PHE A 15 -2.35 0.43 -7.66
N PHE A 16 -2.27 1.50 -8.44
CA PHE A 16 -2.88 2.78 -8.06
C PHE A 16 -4.40 2.68 -7.94
N GLN A 17 -5.06 1.98 -8.85
CA GLN A 17 -6.51 1.74 -8.79
C GLN A 17 -6.89 0.93 -7.55
N GLN A 18 -6.17 -0.14 -7.25
CA GLN A 18 -6.40 -0.95 -6.05
C GLN A 18 -6.18 -0.15 -4.77
N LEU A 19 -5.14 0.68 -4.71
CA LEU A 19 -4.88 1.55 -3.56
C LEU A 19 -5.99 2.60 -3.39
N ALA A 20 -6.50 3.16 -4.48
CA ALA A 20 -7.61 4.11 -4.44
C ALA A 20 -8.88 3.44 -3.88
N GLN A 21 -9.25 2.27 -4.42
CA GLN A 21 -10.42 1.51 -3.96
C GLN A 21 -10.29 1.13 -2.48
N LEU A 22 -9.12 0.64 -2.06
CA LEU A 22 -8.86 0.30 -0.65
C LEU A 22 -9.00 1.55 0.24
N SER A 23 -8.47 2.69 -0.21
CA SER A 23 -8.56 3.95 0.52
C SER A 23 -10.01 4.38 0.71
N GLU A 24 -10.84 4.29 -0.34
CA GLU A 24 -12.27 4.60 -0.27
C GLU A 24 -13.02 3.69 0.70
N GLU A 25 -12.72 2.38 0.70
CA GLU A 25 -13.30 1.44 1.66
C GLU A 25 -12.92 1.77 3.11
N MET A 26 -11.66 2.10 3.35
CA MET A 26 -11.18 2.48 4.68
C MET A 26 -11.84 3.77 5.15
N VAL A 27 -11.99 4.76 4.25
CA VAL A 27 -12.65 6.04 4.56
C VAL A 27 -14.12 5.82 4.90
N THR A 28 -14.79 4.96 4.14
CA THR A 28 -16.21 4.64 4.34
C THR A 28 -16.44 3.92 5.67
N LYS A 29 -15.55 3.00 6.06
CA LYS A 29 -15.70 2.19 7.28
C LYS A 29 -15.19 2.88 8.55
N HIS A 30 -14.11 3.66 8.46
CA HIS A 30 -13.36 4.16 9.62
C HIS A 30 -13.11 5.67 9.62
N GLY A 31 -13.47 6.37 8.53
CA GLY A 31 -13.27 7.80 8.39
C GLY A 31 -11.93 8.18 7.75
N LYS A 32 -11.86 9.44 7.34
CA LYS A 32 -10.75 9.99 6.55
C LYS A 32 -9.43 10.05 7.34
N ASP A 33 -9.48 10.48 8.59
CA ASP A 33 -8.29 10.69 9.40
C ASP A 33 -7.56 9.39 9.70
N PHE A 34 -8.31 8.33 10.02
CA PHE A 34 -7.77 6.98 10.19
C PHE A 34 -7.12 6.47 8.90
N SER A 35 -7.83 6.58 7.79
CA SER A 35 -7.38 6.04 6.50
C SER A 35 -6.09 6.72 6.02
N MET A 36 -6.03 8.04 6.15
CA MET A 36 -4.83 8.81 5.84
C MET A 36 -3.66 8.42 6.74
N GLY A 37 -3.87 8.31 8.05
CA GLY A 37 -2.83 7.90 8.99
C GLY A 37 -2.29 6.49 8.71
N ALA A 38 -3.16 5.54 8.38
CA ALA A 38 -2.78 4.18 8.05
C ALA A 38 -1.92 4.10 6.76
N LEU A 39 -2.30 4.84 5.72
CA LEU A 39 -1.54 4.88 4.46
C LEU A 39 -0.18 5.58 4.63
N VAL A 40 -0.13 6.66 5.42
CA VAL A 40 1.14 7.33 5.77
C VAL A 40 2.06 6.38 6.56
N LEU A 41 1.51 5.60 7.49
CA LEU A 41 2.28 4.61 8.24
C LEU A 41 2.79 3.49 7.33
N ALA A 42 1.98 3.01 6.38
CA ALA A 42 2.39 2.02 5.39
C ALA A 42 3.52 2.55 4.49
N ALA A 43 3.40 3.80 4.03
CA ALA A 43 4.45 4.47 3.27
C ALA A 43 5.76 4.60 4.08
N ARG A 44 5.66 4.95 5.36
CA ARG A 44 6.80 5.01 6.27
C ARG A 44 7.46 3.65 6.43
N TRP A 45 6.69 2.57 6.55
CA TRP A 45 7.21 1.20 6.63
C TRP A 45 8.03 0.85 5.37
N ILE A 46 7.49 1.17 4.18
CA ILE A 46 8.22 1.00 2.91
C ILE A 46 9.54 1.78 2.93
N ALA A 47 9.50 3.06 3.33
CA ALA A 47 10.67 3.93 3.37
C ALA A 47 11.74 3.46 4.38
N GLU A 48 11.33 2.88 5.50
CA GLU A 48 12.22 2.31 6.51
C GLU A 48 12.78 0.93 6.11
N ASN A 49 12.43 0.39 4.93
CA ASN A 49 12.82 -0.93 4.43
C ASN A 49 12.45 -2.09 5.37
N ARG A 50 11.47 -1.91 6.27
CA ARG A 50 11.07 -2.95 7.23
C ARG A 50 10.14 -4.00 6.61
N ILE A 51 9.91 -3.96 5.29
CA ILE A 51 9.10 -4.94 4.56
C ILE A 51 9.86 -6.27 4.54
N GLY A 52 9.46 -7.19 5.42
CA GLY A 52 10.08 -8.52 5.56
C GLY A 52 10.67 -8.78 6.95
N GLU A 53 11.02 -7.75 7.72
CA GLU A 53 11.60 -7.93 9.06
C GLU A 53 10.60 -8.50 10.07
N ASN A 54 9.31 -8.12 9.95
CA ASN A 54 8.29 -8.58 10.89
C ASN A 54 7.87 -10.05 10.68
N ARG A 55 8.25 -10.68 9.56
CA ARG A 55 8.07 -12.13 9.35
C ARG A 55 9.16 -12.97 10.01
N ALA A 56 10.28 -12.36 10.42
CA ALA A 56 11.37 -13.04 11.12
C ALA A 56 11.22 -13.01 12.66
N GLY A 57 10.31 -12.18 13.19
CA GLY A 57 10.09 -12.00 14.63
C GLY A 57 9.17 -13.02 15.31
N GLU A 58 8.32 -13.73 14.55
CA GLU A 58 7.32 -14.68 15.10
C GLU A 58 7.79 -16.15 15.10
N ALA A 59 9.04 -16.45 14.74
CA ALA A 59 9.58 -17.81 14.76
C ALA A 59 10.30 -18.19 16.08
N LYS A 60 10.19 -17.38 17.15
CA LYS A 60 10.68 -17.72 18.49
C LYS A 60 9.73 -17.26 19.60
N SER A 61 8.62 -17.96 19.78
CA SER A 61 8.07 -18.14 21.12
C SER A 61 7.19 -19.38 21.20
N ASN A 62 7.61 -20.28 22.09
CA ASN A 62 6.92 -21.41 22.69
C ASN A 62 6.87 -22.74 21.91
#